data_AF-A0A8T5M7S4-F1
#
_entry.id   AF-A0A8T5M7S4-F1
#
_cell.length_a   1.000
_cell.length_b   1.000
_cell.length_c   1.000
_cell.angle_alpha   90.00
_cell.angle_beta   90.00
_cell.angle_gamma   90.00
#
_symmetry.space_group_name_H-M   'P 1'
#
loop_
_entity.id
_entity.type
_entity.pdbx_description
1 polymer ?
#
loop_
_entity_poly.entity_id
_entity_poly.type
_entity_poly.pdbx_seq_one_letter_code
_entity_poly.pdbx_strand_id
1 'polypeptide(L)'
;MIENPFGISKDMVLEVLRESSKAMHFFTKEFKEKYDVKLSGKIQSETFSNLLEQIASKIFTERLGYDVKKATSDNNPDLTFTKINLPMEIKVTSGQVWRGGEFSKRASWHLMVSRNEEFNEFFVCLVDMQKGEGLWISAMQQGKNYYAPSFKKDQIYQIKDKIPIFVGDVIKTSKGTIKLKREKV
;
A
#
# COMPACT_ATOMS: atom_id res chain seq x y z
N MET A 1 -18.50 -5.32 -8.60
CA MET A 1 -17.53 -4.92 -7.55
C MET A 1 -16.44 -5.97 -7.55
N ILE A 2 -15.17 -5.56 -7.55
CA ILE A 2 -14.02 -6.45 -7.35
C ILE A 2 -14.11 -6.91 -5.90
N GLU A 3 -14.32 -8.21 -5.70
CA GLU A 3 -14.53 -8.79 -4.39
C GLU A 3 -13.22 -8.78 -3.61
N ASN A 4 -13.24 -8.29 -2.38
CA ASN A 4 -12.11 -8.37 -1.46
C ASN A 4 -12.05 -9.78 -0.87
N PRO A 5 -11.06 -10.63 -1.25
CA PRO A 5 -11.05 -12.02 -0.82
C PRO A 5 -10.55 -12.21 0.61
N PHE A 6 -10.00 -11.17 1.23
CA PHE A 6 -9.32 -11.26 2.52
C PHE A 6 -10.26 -11.06 3.71
N GLY A 7 -11.47 -10.54 3.47
CA GLY A 7 -12.38 -10.13 4.54
C GLY A 7 -11.90 -8.89 5.32
N ILE A 8 -10.88 -8.17 4.83
CA ILE A 8 -10.41 -6.94 5.47
C ILE A 8 -11.45 -5.83 5.33
N SER A 9 -11.76 -5.12 6.42
CA SER A 9 -12.70 -4.00 6.40
C SER A 9 -11.98 -2.65 6.42
N LYS A 10 -12.72 -1.58 6.09
CA LYS A 10 -12.22 -0.20 6.24
C LYS A 10 -11.72 0.06 7.67
N ASP A 11 -12.44 -0.40 8.68
CA ASP A 11 -12.09 -0.16 10.09
C ASP A 11 -10.78 -0.85 10.48
N MET A 12 -10.56 -2.08 10.03
CA MET A 12 -9.29 -2.78 10.24
C MET A 12 -8.12 -2.01 9.59
N VAL A 13 -8.31 -1.51 8.36
CA VAL A 13 -7.29 -0.72 7.67
C VAL A 13 -7.02 0.61 8.40
N LEU A 14 -8.06 1.31 8.86
CA LEU A 14 -7.90 2.53 9.64
C LEU A 14 -7.13 2.28 10.94
N GLU A 15 -7.40 1.18 11.63
CA GLU A 15 -6.67 0.77 12.82
C GLU A 15 -5.17 0.56 12.52
N VAL A 16 -4.86 -0.18 11.46
CA VAL A 16 -3.47 -0.39 10.99
C VAL A 16 -2.76 0.94 10.72
N LEU A 17 -3.43 1.87 10.04
CA LEU A 17 -2.84 3.17 9.72
C LEU A 17 -2.59 4.02 10.97
N ARG A 18 -3.53 4.03 11.92
CA ARG A 18 -3.38 4.76 13.19
C ARG A 18 -2.22 4.23 14.01
N GLU A 19 -2.13 2.91 14.18
CA GLU A 19 -1.04 2.31 14.95
C GLU A 19 0.33 2.50 14.26
N SER A 20 0.36 2.41 12.92
CA SER A 20 1.58 2.68 12.15
C SER A 20 2.00 4.16 12.22
N SER A 21 1.02 5.07 12.18
CA SER A 21 1.24 6.49 12.36
C SER A 21 1.82 6.78 13.75
N LYS A 22 1.21 6.26 14.82
CA LYS A 22 1.70 6.40 16.20
C LYS A 22 3.13 5.88 16.34
N ALA A 23 3.43 4.71 15.79
CA ALA A 23 4.77 4.12 15.85
C ALA A 23 5.80 4.99 15.11
N MET A 24 5.46 5.55 13.95
CA MET A 24 6.37 6.40 13.18
C MET A 24 6.60 7.78 13.84
N HIS A 25 5.57 8.35 14.47
CA HIS A 25 5.73 9.56 15.28
C HIS A 25 6.60 9.30 16.50
N PHE A 26 6.40 8.17 17.19
CA PHE A 26 7.25 7.75 18.30
C PHE A 26 8.71 7.60 17.86
N PHE A 27 8.97 6.89 16.75
CA PHE A 27 10.31 6.77 16.17
C PHE A 27 10.92 8.12 15.82
N THR A 28 10.14 9.02 15.22
CA THR A 28 10.62 10.36 14.85
C THR A 28 11.03 11.15 16.08
N LYS A 29 10.19 11.18 17.12
CA LYS A 29 10.46 11.91 18.35
C LYS A 29 11.62 11.29 19.15
N GLU A 30 11.53 10.01 19.45
CA GLU A 30 12.44 9.34 20.39
C GLU A 30 13.78 8.93 19.78
N PHE A 31 13.88 8.89 18.44
CA PHE A 31 15.12 8.58 17.75
C PHE A 31 15.64 9.74 16.90
N LYS A 32 14.86 10.23 15.93
CA LYS A 32 15.36 11.24 14.99
C LYS A 32 15.60 12.58 15.67
N GLU A 33 14.61 13.11 16.38
CA GLU A 33 14.70 14.43 17.01
C GLU A 33 15.62 14.41 18.23
N LYS A 34 15.44 13.41 19.11
CA LYS A 34 16.23 13.26 20.33
C LYS A 34 17.74 13.15 20.08
N TYR A 35 18.16 12.49 19.00
CA TYR A 35 19.57 12.27 18.68
C TYR A 35 20.04 13.04 17.43
N ASP A 36 19.25 13.97 16.91
CA ASP A 36 19.50 14.74 15.67
C ASP A 36 19.91 13.86 14.46
N VAL A 37 19.25 12.71 14.28
CA VAL A 37 19.53 11.77 13.20
C VAL A 37 18.83 12.17 11.90
N LYS A 38 19.62 12.45 10.86
CA LYS A 38 19.12 12.77 9.52
C LYS A 38 18.98 11.51 8.67
N LEU A 39 17.74 11.06 8.49
CA LEU A 39 17.42 9.91 7.62
C LEU A 39 16.94 10.37 6.25
N SER A 40 17.41 9.70 5.19
CA SER A 40 16.91 9.94 3.84
C SER A 40 15.42 9.57 3.72
N GLY A 41 14.70 10.18 2.77
CA GLY A 41 13.29 9.87 2.52
C GLY A 41 13.05 8.41 2.12
N LYS A 42 14.06 7.75 1.53
CA LYS A 42 14.05 6.31 1.22
C LYS A 42 14.01 5.48 2.49
N ILE A 43 14.96 5.69 3.41
CA ILE A 43 15.04 4.95 4.67
C ILE A 43 13.77 5.14 5.50
N GLN A 44 13.24 6.37 5.56
CA GLN A 44 11.99 6.65 6.26
C GLN A 44 10.79 5.90 5.65
N SER A 45 10.74 5.79 4.31
CA SER A 45 9.67 5.07 3.62
C SER A 45 9.79 3.56 3.82
N GLU A 46 11.00 2.99 3.79
CA GLU A 46 11.26 1.58 4.07
C GLU A 46 10.94 1.23 5.54
N THR A 47 11.32 2.10 6.47
CA THR A 47 10.99 1.97 7.90
C THR A 47 9.47 1.93 8.10
N PHE A 48 8.75 2.87 7.49
CA PHE A 48 7.29 2.90 7.58
C PHE A 48 6.63 1.68 6.93
N SER A 49 7.11 1.22 5.76
CA SER A 49 6.56 0.02 5.10
C SER A 49 6.68 -1.22 6.00
N ASN A 50 7.87 -1.44 6.58
CA ASN A 50 8.12 -2.55 7.47
C ASN A 50 7.24 -2.50 8.74
N LEU A 51 7.06 -1.32 9.33
CA LEU A 51 6.16 -1.11 10.47
C LEU A 51 4.70 -1.43 10.09
N LEU A 52 4.26 -0.88 8.95
CA LEU A 52 2.90 -1.08 8.43
C LEU A 52 2.60 -2.57 8.20
N GLU A 53 3.51 -3.31 7.57
CA GLU A 53 3.37 -4.76 7.34
C GLU A 53 3.28 -5.52 8.66
N GLN A 54 4.14 -5.20 9.62
CA GLN A 54 4.17 -5.87 10.93
C GLN A 54 2.92 -5.60 11.76
N ILE A 55 2.39 -4.38 11.69
CA ILE A 55 1.17 -3.98 12.39
C ILE A 55 -0.05 -4.59 11.70
N ALA A 56 -0.09 -4.56 10.36
CA ALA A 56 -1.13 -5.18 9.55
C ALA A 56 -1.24 -6.67 9.83
N SER A 57 -0.12 -7.41 9.89
CA SER A 57 -0.14 -8.84 10.17
C SER A 57 -0.78 -9.15 11.54
N LYS A 58 -0.47 -8.35 12.56
CA LYS A 58 -1.04 -8.51 13.91
C LYS A 58 -2.53 -8.21 13.95
N ILE A 59 -2.92 -7.03 13.49
CA ILE A 59 -4.33 -6.58 13.52
C ILE A 59 -5.19 -7.50 12.65
N PHE A 60 -4.76 -7.85 11.44
CA PHE A 60 -5.54 -8.75 10.61
C PHE A 60 -5.64 -10.15 11.21
N THR A 61 -4.60 -10.66 11.86
CA THR A 61 -4.66 -11.95 12.57
C THR A 61 -5.74 -11.93 13.66
N GLU A 62 -5.71 -10.90 14.51
CA GLU A 62 -6.67 -10.74 15.61
C GLU A 62 -8.10 -10.57 15.09
N ARG A 63 -8.29 -9.69 14.10
CA ARG A 63 -9.62 -9.30 13.62
C ARG A 63 -10.26 -10.33 12.71
N LEU A 64 -9.47 -11.16 12.01
CA LEU A 64 -9.98 -12.23 11.14
C LEU A 64 -10.07 -13.60 11.84
N GLY A 65 -9.45 -13.75 13.01
CA GLY A 65 -9.47 -15.00 13.78
C GLY A 65 -8.64 -16.14 13.17
N TYR A 66 -7.66 -15.82 12.32
CA TYR A 66 -6.70 -16.77 11.78
C TYR A 66 -5.39 -16.07 11.41
N ASP A 67 -4.29 -16.83 11.32
CA ASP A 67 -2.97 -16.27 11.09
C ASP A 67 -2.84 -15.52 9.75
N VAL A 68 -2.39 -14.27 9.84
CA VAL A 68 -1.86 -13.48 8.72
C VAL A 68 -0.37 -13.28 8.97
N LYS A 69 0.46 -13.91 8.14
CA LYS A 69 1.92 -13.97 8.33
C LYS A 69 2.63 -12.90 7.51
N LYS A 70 3.53 -12.14 8.15
CA LYS A 70 4.46 -11.23 7.46
C LYS A 70 5.62 -12.01 6.84
N ALA A 71 6.10 -11.57 5.68
CA ALA A 71 7.35 -12.08 5.11
C ALA A 71 8.54 -11.93 6.06
N THR A 72 9.38 -12.96 6.10
CA THR A 72 10.70 -12.96 6.74
C THR A 72 11.84 -12.80 5.74
N SER A 73 11.56 -12.77 4.43
CA SER A 73 12.55 -12.57 3.37
C SER A 73 11.93 -11.91 2.13
N ASP A 74 12.77 -11.27 1.32
CA ASP A 74 12.36 -10.54 0.10
C ASP A 74 11.74 -11.45 -0.98
N ASN A 75 11.96 -12.76 -0.87
CA ASN A 75 11.41 -13.77 -1.77
C ASN A 75 10.03 -14.28 -1.34
N ASN A 76 9.38 -13.62 -0.38
CA ASN A 76 8.03 -13.93 0.08
C ASN A 76 7.08 -12.74 -0.15
N PRO A 77 5.75 -12.96 -0.22
CA PRO A 77 4.80 -11.86 -0.27
C PRO A 77 4.78 -11.14 1.08
N ASP A 78 4.58 -9.81 1.05
CA ASP A 78 4.60 -8.97 2.26
C ASP A 78 3.70 -9.54 3.37
N LEU A 79 2.49 -10.01 3.01
CA LEU A 79 1.58 -10.76 3.87
C LEU A 79 1.06 -12.06 3.20
N THR A 80 0.82 -13.09 4.01
CA THR A 80 0.13 -14.34 3.62
C THR A 80 -1.04 -14.62 4.54
N PHE A 81 -2.25 -14.71 3.98
CA PHE A 81 -3.48 -15.04 4.71
C PHE A 81 -3.66 -16.55 4.75
N THR A 82 -3.25 -17.19 5.85
CA THR A 82 -3.01 -18.64 5.89
C THR A 82 -4.25 -19.49 5.62
N LYS A 83 -5.42 -19.08 6.12
CA LYS A 83 -6.68 -19.82 5.96
C LYS A 83 -7.15 -19.92 4.51
N ILE A 84 -6.96 -18.85 3.74
CA ILE A 84 -7.37 -18.76 2.32
C ILE A 84 -6.19 -19.00 1.37
N ASN A 85 -4.98 -19.16 1.91
CA ASN A 85 -3.74 -19.35 1.17
C ASN A 85 -3.51 -18.31 0.07
N LEU A 86 -3.84 -17.03 0.34
CA LEU A 86 -3.65 -15.94 -0.61
C LEU A 86 -2.53 -14.98 -0.17
N PRO A 87 -1.64 -14.58 -1.10
CA PRO A 87 -0.64 -13.55 -0.86
C PRO A 87 -1.24 -12.15 -1.02
N MET A 88 -0.69 -11.21 -0.26
CA MET A 88 -0.89 -9.78 -0.45
C MET A 88 0.44 -9.05 -0.42
N GLU A 89 0.62 -8.16 -1.39
CA GLU A 89 1.73 -7.20 -1.44
C GLU A 89 1.24 -5.86 -0.87
N ILE A 90 2.08 -5.16 -0.13
CA ILE A 90 1.83 -3.80 0.36
C ILE A 90 2.78 -2.87 -0.39
N LYS A 91 2.24 -1.80 -0.99
CA LYS A 91 3.07 -0.82 -1.71
C LYS A 91 2.81 0.57 -1.18
N VAL A 92 3.84 1.13 -0.55
CA VAL A 92 3.80 2.47 0.05
C VAL A 92 4.47 3.49 -0.87
N THR A 93 3.86 4.67 -1.00
CA THR A 93 4.46 5.85 -1.65
C THR A 93 4.19 7.12 -0.85
N SER A 94 5.14 8.06 -0.86
CA SER A 94 4.91 9.44 -0.37
C SER A 94 4.20 10.31 -1.42
N GLY A 95 4.11 9.83 -2.66
CA GLY A 95 3.65 10.61 -3.80
C GLY A 95 2.26 10.24 -4.31
N GLN A 96 2.03 10.57 -5.58
CA GLN A 96 0.78 10.34 -6.32
C GLN A 96 0.89 9.15 -7.30
N VAL A 97 2.03 8.46 -7.30
CA VAL A 97 2.36 7.37 -8.21
C VAL A 97 3.10 6.30 -7.41
N TRP A 98 2.74 5.03 -7.66
CA TRP A 98 3.49 3.90 -7.15
C TRP A 98 4.42 3.40 -8.25
N ARG A 99 5.72 3.44 -7.97
CA ARG A 99 6.75 2.86 -8.83
C ARG A 99 7.22 1.56 -8.18
N GLY A 100 7.48 0.53 -8.97
CA GLY A 100 8.16 -0.67 -8.47
C GLY A 100 8.84 -1.42 -9.60
N GLY A 101 9.90 -2.16 -9.29
CA GLY A 101 10.63 -2.98 -10.27
C GLY A 101 9.78 -4.14 -10.81
N GLU A 102 9.98 -4.51 -12.07
CA GLU A 102 9.24 -5.57 -12.76
C GLU A 102 9.57 -6.99 -12.26
N PHE A 103 10.72 -7.20 -11.63
CA PHE A 103 11.20 -8.52 -11.23
C PHE A 103 10.95 -8.90 -9.76
N SER A 104 10.40 -8.00 -8.93
CA SER A 104 10.09 -8.29 -7.52
C SER A 104 8.63 -8.67 -7.28
N LYS A 105 7.83 -8.84 -8.34
CA LYS A 105 6.37 -8.78 -8.23
C LYS A 105 5.70 -10.07 -8.69
N ARG A 106 4.97 -10.69 -7.76
CA ARG A 106 4.06 -11.80 -8.01
C ARG A 106 2.70 -11.26 -8.46
N ALA A 107 2.07 -11.92 -9.42
CA ALA A 107 0.65 -11.74 -9.68
C ALA A 107 -0.12 -12.04 -8.37
N SER A 108 -0.68 -11.01 -7.76
CA SER A 108 -1.25 -11.07 -6.41
C SER A 108 -2.09 -9.81 -6.13
N TRP A 109 -2.79 -9.81 -5.01
CA TRP A 109 -3.49 -8.62 -4.53
C TRP A 109 -2.52 -7.64 -3.90
N HIS A 110 -2.77 -6.35 -4.11
CA HIS A 110 -1.93 -5.27 -3.62
C HIS A 110 -2.74 -4.28 -2.78
N LEU A 111 -2.28 -4.02 -1.56
CA LEU A 111 -2.74 -2.90 -0.75
C LEU A 111 -1.89 -1.67 -1.09
N MET A 112 -2.49 -0.73 -1.82
CA MET A 112 -1.83 0.46 -2.33
C MET A 112 -1.98 1.59 -1.33
N VAL A 113 -0.88 2.01 -0.72
CA VAL A 113 -0.86 3.03 0.33
C VAL A 113 -0.13 4.27 -0.16
N SER A 114 -0.79 5.42 -0.11
CA SER A 114 -0.16 6.74 -0.31
C SER A 114 -0.23 7.52 1.00
N ARG A 115 0.88 8.08 1.43
CA ARG A 115 0.99 8.82 2.71
C ARG A 115 1.58 10.22 2.51
N ASN A 116 1.30 11.14 3.42
CA ASN A 116 2.00 12.44 3.49
C ASN A 116 3.34 12.33 4.26
N GLU A 117 4.08 13.43 4.37
CA GLU A 117 5.39 13.42 5.05
C GLU A 117 5.28 13.26 6.56
N GLU A 118 4.19 13.73 7.15
CA GLU A 118 3.88 13.63 8.58
C GLU A 118 3.29 12.28 9.00
N PHE A 119 3.12 11.33 8.06
CA PHE A 119 2.55 10.01 8.34
C PHE A 119 1.18 10.05 9.04
N ASN A 120 0.35 11.07 8.79
CA ASN A 120 -0.96 11.23 9.41
C ASN A 120 -2.11 11.38 8.40
N GLU A 121 -1.82 11.43 7.11
CA GLU A 121 -2.81 11.43 6.04
C GLU A 121 -2.53 10.33 5.04
N PHE A 122 -3.57 9.56 4.70
CA PHE A 122 -3.45 8.36 3.88
C PHE A 122 -4.51 8.25 2.78
N PHE A 123 -4.15 7.63 1.66
CA PHE A 123 -5.08 7.03 0.71
C PHE A 123 -4.76 5.54 0.63
N VAL A 124 -5.78 4.68 0.72
CA VAL A 124 -5.62 3.23 0.67
C VAL A 124 -6.70 2.57 -0.18
N CYS A 125 -6.28 1.75 -1.15
CA CYS A 125 -7.16 0.87 -1.90
C CYS A 125 -6.56 -0.53 -2.08
N LEU A 126 -7.42 -1.50 -2.32
CA LEU A 126 -7.05 -2.87 -2.65
C LEU A 126 -7.26 -3.12 -4.15
N VAL A 127 -6.24 -3.62 -4.82
CA VAL A 127 -6.30 -3.93 -6.25
C VAL A 127 -5.79 -5.33 -6.52
N ASP A 128 -6.47 -6.04 -7.43
CA ASP A 128 -5.98 -7.31 -7.95
C ASP A 128 -5.00 -7.03 -9.11
N MET A 129 -3.76 -7.51 -8.98
CA MET A 129 -2.70 -7.31 -9.97
C MET A 129 -2.37 -8.61 -10.72
N GLN A 130 -3.34 -9.52 -10.89
CA GLN A 130 -3.18 -10.70 -11.74
C GLN A 130 -2.92 -10.35 -13.21
N LYS A 131 -2.13 -11.19 -13.90
CA LYS A 131 -1.81 -11.06 -15.34
C LYS A 131 -3.08 -11.22 -16.18
N GLY A 132 -3.33 -10.32 -17.12
CA GLY A 132 -4.51 -10.36 -18.02
C GLY A 132 -5.34 -9.08 -17.92
N GLU A 133 -6.64 -9.21 -17.66
CA GLU A 133 -7.62 -8.10 -17.49
C GLU A 133 -7.35 -7.20 -16.26
N GLY A 134 -6.30 -7.49 -15.48
CA GLY A 134 -5.87 -6.70 -14.35
C GLY A 134 -5.10 -5.43 -14.73
N LEU A 135 -4.68 -4.68 -13.71
CA LEU A 135 -3.95 -3.41 -13.87
C LEU A 135 -2.47 -3.56 -14.24
N TRP A 136 -2.06 -4.77 -14.60
CA TRP A 136 -0.68 -5.12 -14.93
C TRP A 136 -0.34 -4.71 -16.37
N ILE A 137 0.43 -3.63 -16.52
CA ILE A 137 1.00 -3.22 -17.81
C ILE A 137 2.50 -3.51 -17.77
N SER A 138 3.00 -4.41 -18.65
CA SER A 138 4.45 -4.55 -18.84
C SER A 138 4.98 -3.36 -19.63
N ALA A 139 6.08 -2.76 -19.16
CA ALA A 139 6.68 -1.63 -19.85
C ALA A 139 7.30 -2.01 -21.21
N MET A 140 7.65 -3.29 -21.40
CA MET A 140 8.06 -3.83 -22.70
C MET A 140 6.93 -3.80 -23.73
N GLN A 141 5.68 -4.06 -23.32
CA GLN A 141 4.51 -3.96 -24.20
C GLN A 141 4.24 -2.51 -24.65
N GLN A 142 4.88 -1.51 -24.03
CA GLN A 142 4.80 -0.10 -24.39
C GLN A 142 6.08 0.44 -25.05
N GLY A 143 7.03 -0.42 -25.45
CA GLY A 143 8.24 -0.01 -26.15
C GLY A 143 9.20 0.87 -25.32
N LYS A 144 9.15 0.78 -23.99
CA LYS A 144 10.01 1.55 -23.09
C LYS A 144 11.16 0.70 -22.55
N ASN A 145 12.38 1.23 -22.57
CA ASN A 145 13.61 0.61 -22.05
C ASN A 145 13.71 0.62 -20.50
N TYR A 146 12.59 0.70 -19.77
CA TYR A 146 12.58 0.64 -18.31
C TYR A 146 11.53 -0.35 -17.83
N TYR A 147 11.99 -1.34 -17.08
CA TYR A 147 11.25 -2.53 -16.68
C TYR A 147 10.53 -2.32 -15.33
N ALA A 148 9.32 -1.76 -15.37
CA ALA A 148 8.49 -1.55 -14.17
C ALA A 148 7.00 -1.42 -14.51
N PRO A 149 6.10 -2.25 -13.94
CA PRO A 149 4.68 -1.93 -13.96
C PRO A 149 4.49 -0.66 -13.11
N SER A 150 4.23 0.47 -13.78
CA SER A 150 3.88 1.73 -13.15
C SER A 150 2.38 1.77 -12.95
N PHE A 151 1.93 1.84 -11.69
CA PHE A 151 0.51 1.99 -11.41
C PHE A 151 0.17 3.46 -11.25
N LYS A 152 -0.74 3.96 -12.10
CA LYS A 152 -1.12 5.37 -12.15
C LYS A 152 -2.48 5.56 -11.51
N LYS A 153 -2.61 6.67 -10.77
CA LYS A 153 -3.89 7.17 -10.23
C LYS A 153 -5.00 7.26 -11.26
N ASP A 154 -4.68 7.49 -12.54
CA ASP A 154 -5.67 7.53 -13.63
C ASP A 154 -6.37 6.18 -13.81
N GLN A 155 -5.64 5.08 -13.64
CA GLN A 155 -6.19 3.72 -13.72
C GLN A 155 -7.10 3.44 -12.51
N ILE A 156 -6.66 3.81 -11.29
CA ILE A 156 -7.51 3.74 -10.08
C ILE A 156 -8.81 4.49 -10.33
N TYR A 157 -8.74 5.72 -10.85
CA TYR A 157 -9.90 6.56 -11.10
C TYR A 157 -10.91 5.89 -12.05
N GLN A 158 -10.43 5.20 -13.09
CA GLN A 158 -11.29 4.49 -14.05
C GLN A 158 -12.04 3.30 -13.44
N ILE A 159 -11.48 2.67 -12.41
CA ILE A 159 -12.05 1.48 -11.77
C ILE A 159 -12.49 1.73 -10.33
N LYS A 160 -12.53 2.99 -9.88
CA LYS A 160 -12.72 3.34 -8.47
C LYS A 160 -14.03 2.82 -7.88
N ASP A 161 -15.08 2.76 -8.70
CA ASP A 161 -16.40 2.25 -8.31
C ASP A 161 -16.45 0.71 -8.28
N LYS A 162 -15.39 0.06 -8.76
CA LYS A 162 -15.24 -1.40 -8.74
C LYS A 162 -14.31 -1.87 -7.63
N ILE A 163 -13.28 -1.11 -7.26
CA ILE A 163 -12.30 -1.55 -6.26
C ILE A 163 -12.72 -1.18 -4.83
N PRO A 164 -12.31 -1.96 -3.82
CA PRO A 164 -12.40 -1.53 -2.43
C PRO A 164 -11.44 -0.36 -2.17
N ILE A 165 -11.99 0.86 -2.03
CA ILE A 165 -11.28 2.00 -1.46
C ILE A 165 -11.60 2.05 0.02
N PHE A 166 -10.57 1.87 0.85
CA PHE A 166 -10.73 1.87 2.29
C PHE A 166 -10.61 3.28 2.87
N VAL A 167 -9.64 4.08 2.40
CA VAL A 167 -9.31 5.38 3.01
C VAL A 167 -9.02 6.41 1.94
N GLY A 168 -9.57 7.62 2.11
CA GLY A 168 -9.44 8.70 1.13
C GLY A 168 -10.33 8.52 -0.11
N ASP A 169 -9.96 9.18 -1.20
CA ASP A 169 -10.69 9.14 -2.47
C ASP A 169 -9.75 9.40 -3.67
N VAL A 170 -10.22 9.13 -4.89
CA VAL A 170 -9.56 9.51 -6.14
C VAL A 170 -10.50 10.42 -6.96
N ILE A 171 -10.04 11.66 -7.18
CA ILE A 171 -10.86 12.73 -7.74
C ILE A 171 -10.27 13.24 -9.05
N LYS A 172 -11.15 13.65 -9.97
CA LYS A 172 -10.78 14.43 -11.15
C LYS A 172 -11.02 15.90 -10.86
N THR A 173 -9.96 16.69 -10.93
CA THR A 173 -10.04 18.15 -10.74
C THR A 173 -10.74 18.81 -11.92
N SER A 174 -11.18 20.06 -11.75
CA SER A 174 -11.80 20.87 -12.82
C SER A 174 -10.91 21.02 -14.06
N LYS A 175 -9.59 20.98 -13.89
CA LYS A 175 -8.59 21.00 -14.98
C LYS A 175 -8.37 19.61 -15.63
N GLY A 176 -9.19 18.62 -15.27
CA GLY A 176 -9.11 17.26 -15.80
C GLY A 176 -8.01 16.38 -15.19
N THR A 177 -7.16 16.91 -14.31
CA THR A 177 -6.09 16.15 -13.64
C THR A 177 -6.66 15.24 -12.55
N ILE A 178 -6.25 13.98 -12.53
CA ILE A 178 -6.59 13.04 -11.44
C ILE A 178 -5.68 13.28 -10.23
N LYS A 179 -6.23 13.18 -9.01
CA LYS A 179 -5.48 13.28 -7.74
C LYS A 179 -5.99 12.27 -6.72
N LEU A 180 -5.08 11.73 -5.92
CA LEU A 180 -5.42 11.02 -4.69
C LEU A 180 -5.72 12.06 -3.61
N LYS A 181 -6.91 11.98 -3.03
CA LYS A 181 -7.31 12.72 -1.84
C LYS A 181 -7.03 11.83 -0.64
N ARG A 182 -6.07 12.24 0.19
CA ARG A 182 -5.76 11.55 1.44
C ARG A 182 -6.72 11.99 2.53
N GLU A 183 -6.95 11.11 3.48
CA GLU A 183 -7.77 11.31 4.67
C GLU A 183 -6.87 11.25 5.90
N LYS A 184 -7.12 12.14 6.87
CA LYS A 184 -6.38 12.16 8.13
C LYS A 184 -6.86 11.01 9.02
N VAL A 185 -5.92 10.28 9.64
CA VAL A 185 -6.22 9.11 10.49
C VAL A 185 -5.95 9.35 11.97
#